data_AF-A0A6G0T3Q3-F1
#
_entry.id   AF-A0A6G0T3Q3-F1
#
_cell.length_a   1.000
_cell.length_b   1.000
_cell.length_c   1.000
_cell.angle_alpha   90.00
_cell.angle_beta   90.00
_cell.angle_gamma   90.00
#
_symmetry.space_group_name_H-M   'P 1'
#
loop_
_entity.id
_entity.type
_entity.pdbx_description
1 polymer ?
#
loop_
_entity_poly.entity_id
_entity_poly.type
_entity_poly.pdbx_seq_one_letter_code
_entity_poly.pdbx_strand_id
1 'polypeptide(L)'
;MITDKFCSKRMSDDDRDIELETAEKRAHHNALERKRRDHIKDSFTSLRDSVPSLQGEKVASRAQILKKAADYIQFMRRKNVSHQQDIDDLKRQNNILESQIRTLERAKATGNYAMESSELALDVSGSENSDVSDGELQKSKRRLKKQKFVSYLVQIFKINILRKLMKLGLFVIYFLYETSS
;
A
#
# COMPACT_ATOMS: atom_id res chain seq x y z
N MET A 1 -39.00 -74.23 -14.22
CA MET A 1 -38.21 -74.16 -12.96
C MET A 1 -36.77 -73.89 -13.31
N ILE A 2 -36.33 -72.63 -13.32
CA ILE A 2 -34.92 -72.26 -13.16
C ILE A 2 -34.96 -71.04 -12.25
N THR A 3 -34.38 -71.22 -11.07
CA THR A 3 -34.42 -70.31 -9.94
C THR A 3 -33.77 -68.98 -10.28
N ASP A 4 -34.51 -67.89 -10.14
CA ASP A 4 -33.96 -66.56 -9.89
C ASP A 4 -33.11 -66.64 -8.62
N LYS A 5 -31.80 -66.84 -8.79
CA LYS A 5 -30.82 -66.50 -7.77
C LYS A 5 -30.75 -64.99 -7.72
N PHE A 6 -31.73 -64.40 -7.03
CA PHE A 6 -31.61 -63.08 -6.45
C PHE A 6 -30.41 -63.16 -5.50
N CYS A 7 -29.22 -62.84 -6.01
CA CYS A 7 -28.04 -62.62 -5.21
C CYS A 7 -28.27 -61.32 -4.43
N SER A 8 -29.12 -61.39 -3.40
CA SER A 8 -29.19 -60.40 -2.35
C SER A 8 -27.89 -60.52 -1.57
N LYS A 9 -26.82 -59.92 -2.10
CA LYS A 9 -25.57 -59.72 -1.39
C LYS A 9 -25.88 -58.80 -0.21
N ARG A 10 -26.27 -59.43 0.91
CA ARG A 10 -26.49 -58.76 2.19
C ARG A 10 -25.11 -58.23 2.60
N MET A 11 -24.87 -56.94 2.37
CA MET A 11 -23.63 -56.29 2.78
C MET A 11 -23.51 -56.45 4.29
N SER A 12 -22.40 -57.06 4.73
CA SER A 12 -22.07 -57.28 6.14
C SER A 12 -22.20 -55.96 6.89
N ASP A 13 -22.66 -55.99 8.13
CA ASP A 13 -22.80 -54.79 8.95
C ASP A 13 -21.44 -54.05 9.07
N ASP A 14 -20.33 -54.81 9.11
CA ASP A 14 -18.95 -54.29 9.07
C ASP A 14 -18.60 -53.53 7.78
N ASP A 15 -19.12 -53.94 6.61
CA ASP A 15 -18.87 -53.23 5.34
C ASP A 15 -19.64 -51.91 5.28
N ARG A 16 -20.79 -51.82 5.96
CA ARG A 16 -21.60 -50.59 6.03
C ARG A 16 -20.97 -49.55 6.95
N ASP A 17 -20.36 -49.99 8.05
CA ASP A 17 -19.65 -49.10 8.98
C ASP A 17 -18.39 -48.50 8.36
N ILE A 18 -17.64 -49.31 7.57
CA ILE A 18 -16.50 -48.80 6.78
C ILE A 18 -16.98 -47.78 5.74
N GLU A 19 -18.09 -48.05 5.04
CA GLU A 19 -18.62 -47.13 4.05
C GLU A 19 -19.09 -45.80 4.67
N LEU A 20 -19.73 -45.85 5.84
CA LEU A 20 -20.13 -44.67 6.63
C LEU A 20 -18.91 -43.86 7.08
N GLU A 21 -17.86 -44.50 7.60
CA GLU A 21 -16.62 -43.82 7.99
C GLU A 21 -15.95 -43.12 6.79
N THR A 22 -15.97 -43.75 5.60
CA THR A 22 -15.47 -43.08 4.38
C THR A 22 -16.34 -41.91 3.94
N ALA A 23 -17.66 -41.98 4.15
CA ALA A 23 -18.60 -40.92 3.82
C ALA A 23 -18.43 -39.72 4.78
N GLU A 24 -18.21 -39.97 6.06
CA GLU A 24 -17.90 -38.95 7.06
C GLU A 24 -16.58 -38.25 6.77
N LYS A 25 -15.51 -39.01 6.46
CA LYS A 25 -14.22 -38.43 6.02
C LYS A 25 -14.38 -37.55 4.78
N ARG A 26 -15.18 -37.99 3.80
CA ARG A 26 -15.51 -37.18 2.59
C ARG A 26 -16.30 -35.91 2.95
N ALA A 27 -17.28 -36.01 3.84
CA ALA A 27 -18.08 -34.87 4.28
C ALA A 27 -17.22 -33.83 5.03
N HIS A 28 -16.36 -34.30 5.94
CA HIS A 28 -15.43 -33.44 6.67
C HIS A 28 -14.45 -32.72 5.73
N HIS A 29 -13.84 -33.46 4.78
CA HIS A 29 -12.98 -32.86 3.77
C HIS A 29 -13.71 -31.80 2.92
N ASN A 30 -14.96 -32.08 2.51
CA ASN A 30 -15.78 -31.14 1.77
C ASN A 30 -16.12 -29.87 2.58
N ALA A 31 -16.33 -30.01 3.89
CA ALA A 31 -16.58 -28.89 4.79
C ALA A 31 -15.34 -27.99 4.92
N LEU A 32 -14.16 -28.59 5.12
CA LEU A 32 -12.90 -27.85 5.19
C LEU A 32 -12.60 -27.08 3.90
N GLU A 33 -12.82 -27.71 2.74
CA GLU A 33 -12.58 -27.07 1.46
C GLU A 33 -13.56 -25.90 1.19
N ARG A 34 -14.83 -26.00 1.65
CA ARG A 34 -15.76 -24.85 1.60
C ARG A 34 -15.21 -23.67 2.42
N LYS A 35 -14.82 -23.92 3.67
CA LYS A 35 -14.21 -22.90 4.54
C LYS A 35 -12.99 -22.24 3.88
N ARG A 36 -12.12 -23.04 3.26
CA ARG A 36 -10.95 -22.53 2.52
C ARG A 36 -11.36 -21.62 1.35
N ARG A 37 -12.37 -22.02 0.57
CA ARG A 37 -12.89 -21.21 -0.55
C ARG A 37 -13.50 -19.89 -0.08
N ASP A 38 -14.19 -19.89 1.05
CA ASP A 38 -14.76 -18.67 1.63
C ASP A 38 -13.66 -17.70 2.05
N HIS A 39 -12.61 -18.18 2.72
CA HIS A 39 -11.46 -17.34 3.08
C HIS A 39 -10.78 -16.72 1.83
N ILE A 40 -10.66 -17.49 0.75
CA ILE A 40 -10.12 -16.98 -0.52
C ILE A 40 -11.03 -15.90 -1.10
N LYS A 41 -12.34 -16.12 -1.09
CA LYS A 41 -13.32 -15.14 -1.56
C LYS A 41 -13.23 -13.82 -0.78
N ASP A 42 -13.04 -13.89 0.54
CA ASP A 42 -12.86 -12.71 1.39
C ASP A 42 -11.56 -11.97 1.07
N SER A 43 -10.48 -12.73 0.80
CA SER A 43 -9.20 -12.17 0.38
C SER A 43 -9.29 -11.45 -0.97
N PHE A 44 -10.03 -12.00 -1.93
CA PHE A 44 -10.29 -11.35 -3.22
C PHE A 44 -11.14 -10.08 -3.07
N THR A 45 -12.12 -10.09 -2.17
CA THR A 45 -12.94 -8.91 -1.88
C THR A 45 -12.09 -7.79 -1.28
N SER A 46 -11.28 -8.11 -0.27
CA SER A 46 -10.33 -7.17 0.35
C SER A 46 -9.32 -6.60 -0.66
N LEU A 47 -8.82 -7.44 -1.58
CA LEU A 47 -7.90 -7.02 -2.63
C LEU A 47 -8.58 -6.05 -3.61
N ARG A 48 -9.81 -6.38 -4.07
CA ARG A 48 -10.59 -5.51 -4.95
C ARG A 48 -10.78 -4.13 -4.33
N ASP A 49 -11.18 -4.09 -3.07
CA ASP A 49 -11.48 -2.84 -2.36
C ASP A 49 -10.22 -1.99 -2.13
N SER A 50 -9.02 -2.59 -2.18
CA SER A 50 -7.73 -1.90 -2.08
C SER A 50 -7.24 -1.31 -3.41
N VAL A 51 -7.87 -1.65 -4.54
CA VAL A 51 -7.47 -1.21 -5.88
C VAL A 51 -8.46 -0.15 -6.38
N PRO A 52 -8.07 1.13 -6.49
CA PRO A 52 -9.00 2.24 -6.79
C PRO A 52 -9.79 2.06 -8.10
N SER A 53 -9.19 1.44 -9.12
CA SER A 53 -9.84 1.23 -10.42
C SER A 53 -10.98 0.20 -10.37
N LEU A 54 -11.11 -0.57 -9.29
CA LEU A 54 -12.12 -1.61 -9.10
C LEU A 54 -13.23 -1.19 -8.13
N GLN A 55 -13.08 -0.09 -7.38
CA GLN A 55 -14.01 0.34 -6.33
C GLN A 55 -15.41 0.74 -6.82
N GLY A 56 -15.62 0.86 -8.14
CA GLY A 56 -16.93 1.13 -8.75
C GLY A 56 -17.47 -0.02 -9.61
N GLU A 57 -16.73 -1.12 -9.74
CA GLU A 57 -17.08 -2.21 -10.64
C GLU A 57 -17.92 -3.26 -9.90
N LYS A 58 -19.23 -3.31 -10.20
CA LYS A 58 -20.20 -4.20 -9.53
C LYS A 58 -19.81 -5.68 -9.60
N VAL A 59 -19.13 -6.09 -10.68
CA VAL A 59 -18.68 -7.47 -10.90
C VAL A 59 -17.30 -7.46 -11.55
N ALA A 60 -16.25 -7.72 -10.76
CA ALA A 60 -14.88 -7.91 -11.26
C ALA A 60 -14.50 -9.39 -11.16
N SER A 61 -14.06 -10.00 -12.27
CA SER A 61 -13.58 -11.39 -12.25
C SER A 61 -12.27 -11.53 -11.47
N ARG A 62 -11.97 -12.74 -10.95
CA ARG A 62 -10.70 -13.01 -10.24
C ARG A 62 -9.47 -12.64 -11.06
N ALA A 63 -9.48 -12.96 -12.36
CA ALA A 63 -8.39 -12.63 -13.27
C ALA A 63 -8.22 -11.11 -13.44
N GLN A 64 -9.33 -10.38 -13.59
CA GLN A 64 -9.29 -8.91 -13.66
C GLN A 64 -8.77 -8.29 -12.37
N ILE A 65 -9.19 -8.79 -11.20
CA ILE A 65 -8.72 -8.30 -9.90
C ILE A 65 -7.20 -8.43 -9.81
N LEU A 66 -6.65 -9.61 -10.14
CA LEU A 66 -5.20 -9.84 -10.13
C LEU A 66 -4.46 -8.94 -11.12
N LYS A 67 -4.98 -8.81 -12.35
CA LYS A 67 -4.37 -7.96 -13.38
C LYS A 67 -4.33 -6.49 -12.95
N LYS A 68 -5.47 -5.94 -12.51
CA LYS A 68 -5.57 -4.54 -12.08
C LYS A 68 -4.76 -4.27 -10.81
N ALA A 69 -4.67 -5.23 -9.89
CA ALA A 69 -3.80 -5.13 -8.72
C ALA A 69 -2.31 -5.05 -9.11
N ALA A 70 -1.87 -5.91 -10.03
CA ALA A 70 -0.50 -5.89 -10.54
C ALA A 70 -0.18 -4.56 -11.24
N ASP A 71 -1.08 -4.09 -12.11
CA ASP A 71 -0.96 -2.80 -12.79
C ASP A 71 -0.88 -1.65 -11.78
N TYR A 72 -1.71 -1.68 -10.74
CA TYR A 72 -1.74 -0.66 -9.69
C TYR A 72 -0.44 -0.63 -8.87
N ILE A 73 0.14 -1.79 -8.54
CA ILE A 73 1.45 -1.86 -7.87
C ILE A 73 2.53 -1.20 -8.74
N GLN A 74 2.58 -1.53 -10.03
CA GLN A 74 3.55 -0.92 -10.94
C GLN A 74 3.37 0.59 -11.07
N PHE A 75 2.12 1.05 -11.19
CA PHE A 75 1.78 2.46 -11.23
C PHE A 75 2.24 3.17 -9.95
N MET A 76 1.94 2.63 -8.78
CA MET A 76 2.33 3.22 -7.50
C MET A 76 3.85 3.26 -7.31
N ARG A 77 4.59 2.26 -7.82
CA ARG A 77 6.06 2.29 -7.82
C ARG A 77 6.60 3.47 -8.64
N ARG A 78 6.14 3.64 -9.89
CA ARG A 78 6.56 4.78 -10.75
C ARG A 78 6.20 6.12 -10.11
N LYS A 79 4.99 6.22 -9.56
CA LYS A 79 4.50 7.42 -8.89
C LYS A 79 5.34 7.78 -7.65
N ASN A 80 5.72 6.79 -6.83
CA ASN A 80 6.58 7.02 -5.68
C ASN A 80 7.98 7.51 -6.09
N VAL A 81 8.55 6.99 -7.18
CA VAL A 81 9.85 7.46 -7.70
C VAL A 81 9.76 8.92 -8.15
N SER A 82 8.74 9.28 -8.92
CA SER A 82 8.51 10.68 -9.34
C SER A 82 8.32 11.61 -8.14
N HIS A 83 7.54 11.20 -7.13
CA HIS A 83 7.40 11.99 -5.91
C HIS A 83 8.70 12.11 -5.11
N GLN A 84 9.56 11.09 -5.13
CA GLN A 84 10.86 11.17 -4.49
C GLN A 84 11.77 12.18 -5.21
N GLN A 85 11.75 12.21 -6.55
CA GLN A 85 12.45 13.23 -7.34
C GLN A 85 11.94 14.64 -7.00
N ASP A 86 10.62 14.84 -6.98
CA ASP A 86 10.02 16.13 -6.59
C ASP A 86 10.48 16.58 -5.19
N ILE A 87 10.57 15.65 -4.23
CA ILE A 87 11.06 15.93 -2.88
C ILE A 87 12.52 16.39 -2.89
N ASP A 88 13.37 15.70 -3.66
CA ASP A 88 14.80 15.99 -3.68
C ASP A 88 15.11 17.30 -4.41
N ASP A 89 14.37 17.62 -5.47
CA ASP A 89 14.45 18.91 -6.17
C ASP A 89 14.01 20.06 -5.25
N LEU A 90 12.89 19.90 -4.53
CA LEU A 90 12.42 20.91 -3.58
C LEU A 90 13.40 21.10 -2.41
N LYS A 91 14.05 20.04 -1.92
CA LYS A 91 15.11 20.16 -0.92
C LYS A 91 16.31 20.94 -1.44
N ARG A 92 16.74 20.68 -2.69
CA ARG A 92 17.82 21.43 -3.32
C ARG A 92 17.47 22.92 -3.43
N GLN A 93 16.26 23.23 -3.90
CA GLN A 93 15.77 24.61 -3.99
C GLN A 93 15.74 25.30 -2.62
N ASN A 94 15.20 24.63 -1.59
CA ASN A 94 15.18 25.18 -0.23
C ASN A 94 16.60 25.45 0.28
N ASN A 95 17.55 24.54 0.08
CA ASN A 95 18.93 24.76 0.51
C ASN A 95 19.58 25.98 -0.17
N ILE A 96 19.29 26.20 -1.46
CA ILE A 96 19.78 27.38 -2.20
C ILE A 96 19.17 28.65 -1.62
N LEU A 97 17.85 28.69 -1.44
CA LEU A 97 17.13 29.84 -0.89
C LEU A 97 17.59 30.16 0.53
N GLU A 98 17.76 29.14 1.39
CA GLU A 98 18.29 29.33 2.73
C GLU A 98 19.73 29.88 2.72
N SER A 99 20.56 29.47 1.76
CA SER A 99 21.90 30.02 1.59
C SER A 99 21.86 31.50 1.20
N GLN A 100 20.99 31.85 0.24
CA GLN A 100 20.78 33.24 -0.19
C GLN A 100 20.28 34.11 0.96
N ILE A 101 19.30 33.62 1.74
CA ILE A 101 18.79 34.32 2.93
C ILE A 101 19.93 34.56 3.92
N ARG A 102 20.73 33.55 4.26
CA ARG A 102 21.87 33.72 5.18
C ARG A 102 22.88 34.75 4.69
N THR A 103 23.18 34.78 3.39
CA THR A 103 24.10 35.78 2.80
C THR A 103 23.52 37.19 2.90
N LEU A 104 22.24 37.36 2.56
CA LEU A 104 21.55 38.65 2.64
C LEU A 104 21.40 39.13 4.10
N GLU A 105 21.10 38.24 5.03
CA GLU A 105 21.04 38.57 6.47
C GLU A 105 22.39 39.04 7.00
N ARG A 106 23.50 38.40 6.59
CA ARG A 106 24.85 38.86 6.93
C ARG A 106 25.14 40.24 6.34
N ALA A 107 24.83 40.45 5.06
CA ALA A 107 25.04 41.73 4.39
C ALA A 107 24.21 42.87 5.02
N LYS A 108 22.98 42.56 5.45
CA LYS A 108 22.12 43.50 6.19
C LYS A 108 22.69 43.82 7.58
N ALA A 109 23.22 42.83 8.29
CA ALA A 109 23.82 43.02 9.61
C ALA A 109 25.12 43.84 9.57
N THR A 110 25.90 43.76 8.48
CA THR A 110 27.12 44.56 8.28
C THR A 110 26.87 45.97 7.75
N GLY A 111 25.62 46.36 7.48
CA GLY A 111 25.25 47.73 7.09
C GLY A 111 25.74 48.17 5.71
N ASN A 112 26.24 47.25 4.88
CA ASN A 112 26.89 47.59 3.61
C ASN A 112 25.90 47.46 2.44
N TYR A 113 25.04 48.47 2.24
CA TYR A 113 24.23 48.61 1.03
C TYR A 113 25.01 49.37 -0.06
N ALA A 114 26.04 48.74 -0.63
CA ALA A 114 26.67 49.27 -1.85
C ALA A 114 27.29 48.15 -2.69
N MET A 115 26.57 47.81 -3.77
CA MET A 115 27.09 47.55 -5.10
C MET A 115 28.25 46.54 -5.24
N GLU A 116 27.94 45.33 -5.68
CA GLU A 116 28.84 44.60 -6.58
C GLU A 116 28.05 43.90 -7.69
N SER A 117 27.85 44.69 -8.75
CA SER A 117 27.73 44.17 -10.11
C SER A 117 29.13 43.67 -10.52
N SER A 118 29.48 42.42 -10.22
CA SER A 118 30.60 41.74 -10.89
C SER A 118 30.55 40.22 -10.71
N GLU A 119 30.20 39.56 -11.80
CA GLU A 119 30.65 38.23 -12.26
C GLU A 119 30.60 37.01 -11.32
N LEU A 120 29.57 36.18 -11.53
CA LEU A 120 29.76 34.72 -11.67
C LEU A 120 28.97 34.26 -12.89
N ALA A 121 29.69 34.01 -13.99
CA ALA A 121 29.15 33.52 -15.24
C ALA A 121 28.50 32.13 -15.08
N LEU A 122 27.20 32.05 -15.33
CA LEU A 122 26.53 30.85 -15.80
C LEU A 122 25.77 31.25 -17.07
N ASP A 123 26.32 30.80 -18.19
CA ASP A 123 25.72 30.87 -19.51
C ASP A 123 24.36 30.17 -19.51
N VAL A 124 23.29 30.98 -19.55
CA VAL A 124 21.97 30.58 -20.04
C VAL A 124 21.45 31.72 -20.90
N SER A 125 21.80 31.68 -22.19
CA SER A 125 20.99 32.32 -23.22
C SER A 125 19.58 31.71 -23.19
N GLY A 126 18.58 32.49 -22.81
CA GLY A 126 17.18 32.06 -22.80
C GLY A 126 16.24 33.16 -22.34
N SER A 127 15.70 33.89 -23.32
CA SER A 127 14.79 35.03 -23.24
C SER A 127 13.54 34.85 -22.35
N GLU A 128 13.04 36.02 -21.90
CA GLU A 128 11.63 36.42 -21.76
C GLU A 128 10.81 36.10 -20.49
N ASN A 129 10.45 37.22 -19.82
CA ASN A 129 9.19 37.57 -19.15
C ASN A 129 8.32 36.46 -18.57
N SER A 130 8.04 36.54 -17.25
CA SER A 130 6.74 36.10 -16.75
C SER A 130 6.27 36.94 -15.56
N ASP A 131 5.20 37.68 -15.82
CA ASP A 131 4.35 38.31 -14.83
C ASP A 131 3.68 37.20 -13.99
N VAL A 132 3.96 37.14 -12.69
CA VAL A 132 3.48 36.06 -11.81
C VAL A 132 2.00 36.31 -11.49
N SER A 133 1.13 35.58 -12.20
CA SER A 133 -0.31 35.57 -11.99
C SER A 133 -0.69 34.97 -10.63
N ASP A 134 -1.59 35.64 -9.89
CA ASP A 134 -2.13 35.28 -8.56
C ASP A 134 -2.68 33.83 -8.45
N GLY A 135 -2.93 33.17 -9.59
CA GLY A 135 -3.28 31.75 -9.67
C GLY A 135 -2.18 30.78 -9.19
N GLU A 136 -0.90 31.12 -9.37
CA GLU A 136 0.25 30.28 -8.98
C GLU A 136 0.38 30.17 -7.44
N LEU A 137 0.14 31.27 -6.72
CA LEU A 137 0.23 31.32 -5.27
C LEU A 137 -0.84 30.45 -4.59
N GLN A 138 -2.06 30.43 -5.13
CA GLN A 138 -3.13 29.57 -4.63
C GLN A 138 -2.86 28.08 -4.90
N LYS A 139 -2.29 27.76 -6.07
CA LYS A 139 -1.88 26.40 -6.43
C LYS A 139 -0.78 25.89 -5.50
N SER A 140 0.19 26.75 -5.17
CA SER A 140 1.27 26.44 -4.23
C SER A 140 0.74 26.19 -2.80
N LYS A 141 -0.20 27.01 -2.31
CA LYS A 141 -0.86 26.79 -1.01
C LYS A 141 -1.65 25.47 -0.97
N ARG A 142 -2.37 25.13 -2.04
CA ARG A 142 -3.11 23.84 -2.15
C ARG A 142 -2.16 22.64 -2.20
N ARG A 143 -1.02 22.76 -2.89
CA ARG A 143 0.04 21.74 -2.93
C ARG A 143 0.68 21.54 -1.56
N LEU A 144 0.96 22.62 -0.84
CA LEU A 144 1.51 22.56 0.52
C LEU A 144 0.53 21.89 1.50
N LYS A 145 -0.77 22.19 1.40
CA LYS A 145 -1.81 21.50 2.18
C LYS A 145 -1.89 20.00 1.86
N LYS A 146 -1.82 19.63 0.57
CA LYS A 146 -1.77 18.22 0.15
C LYS A 146 -0.49 17.53 0.63
N GLN A 147 0.66 18.19 0.58
CA GLN A 147 1.93 17.64 1.07
C GLN A 147 1.90 17.43 2.59
N LYS A 148 1.37 18.40 3.35
CA LYS A 148 1.16 18.25 4.81
C LYS A 148 0.20 17.10 5.13
N PHE A 149 -0.87 16.95 4.36
CA PHE A 149 -1.82 15.84 4.53
C PHE A 149 -1.20 14.47 4.23
N VAL A 150 -0.42 14.36 3.15
CA VAL A 150 0.31 13.13 2.82
C VAL A 150 1.35 12.79 3.88
N SER A 151 2.10 13.78 4.38
CA SER A 151 3.06 13.59 5.48
C SER A 151 2.36 13.06 6.75
N TYR A 152 1.20 13.64 7.09
CA TYR A 152 0.41 13.21 8.24
C TYR A 152 -0.11 11.77 8.09
N LEU A 153 -0.58 11.38 6.89
CA LEU A 153 -1.00 10.00 6.61
C LEU A 153 0.16 9.00 6.70
N VAL A 154 1.34 9.36 6.21
CA VAL A 154 2.54 8.52 6.32
C VAL A 154 2.96 8.36 7.79
N GLN A 155 2.86 9.43 8.60
CA GLN A 155 3.07 9.35 10.04
C GLN A 155 2.08 8.41 10.72
N ILE A 156 0.78 8.50 10.41
CA ILE A 156 -0.25 7.61 10.96
C ILE A 156 0.04 6.15 10.58
N PHE A 157 0.43 5.90 9.33
CA PHE A 157 0.72 4.55 8.86
C PHE A 157 1.94 3.94 9.59
N LYS A 158 3.02 4.73 9.76
CA LYS A 158 4.19 4.32 10.57
C LYS A 158 3.78 4.01 12.02
N ILE A 159 3.00 4.89 12.66
CA ILE A 159 2.54 4.69 14.05
C ILE A 159 1.72 3.41 14.20
N ASN A 160 0.83 3.12 13.25
CA ASN A 160 0.00 1.91 13.29
C ASN A 160 0.82 0.63 13.08
N ILE A 161 1.82 0.64 12.22
CA ILE A 161 2.74 -0.49 12.05
C ILE A 161 3.56 -0.71 13.32
N LEU A 162 4.16 0.34 13.89
CA LEU A 162 4.92 0.26 15.14
C LEU A 162 4.07 -0.30 16.29
N ARG A 163 2.82 0.15 16.42
CA ARG A 163 1.89 -0.37 17.44
C ARG A 163 1.56 -1.84 17.24
N LYS A 164 1.46 -2.31 15.98
CA LYS A 164 1.19 -3.73 15.67
C LYS A 164 2.41 -4.61 15.97
N LEU A 165 3.61 -4.14 15.66
CA LEU A 165 4.87 -4.82 15.99
C LEU A 165 5.09 -4.93 17.51
N MET A 166 4.82 -3.86 18.27
CA MET A 166 4.91 -3.87 19.74
C MET A 166 3.96 -4.87 20.39
N LYS A 167 2.71 -4.95 19.91
CA LYS A 167 1.74 -5.95 20.41
C LYS A 167 2.16 -7.38 20.09
N LEU A 168 2.70 -7.61 18.89
CA LEU A 168 3.19 -8.93 18.50
C LEU A 168 4.41 -9.32 19.35
N GLY A 169 5.31 -8.38 19.62
CA GLY A 169 6.45 -8.58 20.52
C GLY A 169 6.01 -8.97 21.94
N LEU A 170 5.06 -8.23 22.52
CA LEU A 170 4.51 -8.58 23.83
C LEU A 170 3.86 -9.97 23.85
N PHE A 171 3.14 -10.33 22.79
CA PHE A 171 2.52 -11.65 22.65
C PHE A 171 3.56 -12.77 22.60
N VAL A 172 4.65 -12.58 21.86
CA VAL A 172 5.76 -13.54 21.81
C VAL A 172 6.46 -13.66 23.16
N ILE A 173 6.71 -12.54 23.84
CA ILE A 173 7.31 -12.54 25.19
C ILE A 173 6.42 -13.29 26.18
N TYR A 174 5.11 -13.04 26.16
CA TYR A 174 4.15 -13.73 27.01
C TYR A 174 4.13 -15.24 26.74
N PHE A 175 4.10 -15.65 25.47
CA PHE A 175 4.10 -17.05 25.08
C PHE A 175 5.38 -17.78 25.52
N LEU A 176 6.55 -17.14 25.39
CA LEU A 176 7.82 -17.73 25.84
C LEU A 176 7.89 -17.87 27.36
N TYR A 177 7.34 -16.91 28.11
CA TYR A 177 7.27 -16.96 29.58
C TYR A 177 6.37 -18.11 30.06
N GLU A 178 5.19 -18.28 29.45
CA GLU A 178 4.23 -19.34 29.82
C GLU A 178 4.76 -20.76 29.51
N THR A 179 5.55 -20.93 28.45
CA THR A 179 6.17 -22.24 28.13
C THR A 179 7.36 -22.63 29.01
N SER A 180 7.87 -21.70 29.83
CA SER A 180 9.04 -21.93 30.70
C SER A 180 8.66 -22.16 32.17
N SER A 181 7.37 -22.08 32.52
CA SER A 181 6.80 -22.49 33.83
C SER A 181 6.16 -23.87 33.71
#